data_AF-A0A1B6KWE4-F1
#
_entry.id   AF-A0A1B6KWE4-F1
#
_cell.length_a   1.000
_cell.length_b   1.000
_cell.length_c   1.000
_cell.angle_alpha   90.00
_cell.angle_beta   90.00
_cell.angle_gamma   90.00
#
_symmetry.space_group_name_H-M   'P 1'
#
loop_
_entity.id
_entity.type
_entity.pdbx_description
1 polymer ?
#
loop_
_entity_poly.entity_id
_entity_poly.type
_entity_poly.pdbx_seq_one_letter_code
_entity_poly.pdbx_strand_id
1 'polypeptide(L)'
;AQQVLTLLSGDSEDHAVLLCCYLLQLGLKAWLLLGCGVPHGPMALVLTRDMSGATTLWDPATGQQFNTQDSFCPLHHVYCLINQDNIWANIQREEVVSRTKFDVTRRGDWWPAFNRNVAA
;
A
#
# COMPACT_ATOMS: atom_id res chain seq x y z
N ALA A 1 -11.41 -1.45 -10.16
CA ALA A 1 -10.98 -2.67 -10.89
C ALA A 1 -11.83 -2.96 -12.14
N GLN A 2 -13.16 -3.12 -12.05
CA GLN A 2 -13.96 -3.54 -13.21
C GLN A 2 -13.97 -2.56 -14.39
N GLN A 3 -13.84 -1.26 -14.14
CA GLN A 3 -13.71 -0.25 -15.19
C GLN A 3 -12.46 -0.46 -16.06
N VAL A 4 -11.30 -0.69 -15.43
CA VAL A 4 -10.02 -0.97 -16.12
C VAL A 4 -10.14 -2.21 -17.01
N LEU A 5 -10.78 -3.27 -16.50
CA LEU A 5 -10.99 -4.50 -17.27
C LEU A 5 -11.95 -4.31 -18.45
N THR A 6 -12.93 -3.41 -18.31
CA THR A 6 -13.93 -3.14 -19.34
C THR A 6 -13.38 -2.23 -20.44
N LEU A 7 -12.61 -1.22 -20.05
CA LEU A 7 -12.06 -0.21 -20.96
C LEU A 7 -10.67 -0.58 -21.48
N LEU A 8 -10.00 -1.57 -20.87
CA LEU A 8 -8.61 -1.94 -21.11
C LEU A 8 -7.65 -0.74 -21.01
N SER A 9 -7.99 0.20 -20.13
CA SER A 9 -7.28 1.46 -19.94
C SER A 9 -7.42 1.92 -18.48
N GLY A 10 -6.37 2.52 -17.96
CA GLY A 10 -6.29 3.07 -16.61
C GLY A 10 -4.96 3.79 -16.42
N ASP A 11 -4.89 4.64 -15.42
CA ASP A 11 -3.64 5.27 -14.96
C ASP A 11 -2.87 4.36 -13.98
N SER A 12 -1.83 4.90 -13.34
CA SER A 12 -0.99 4.12 -12.42
C SER A 12 -1.75 3.66 -11.18
N GLU A 13 -2.67 4.48 -10.69
CA GLU A 13 -3.52 4.25 -9.54
C GLU A 13 -4.55 3.16 -9.85
N ASP A 14 -5.15 3.21 -11.03
CA ASP A 14 -6.06 2.19 -11.55
C ASP A 14 -5.40 0.80 -11.62
N HIS A 15 -4.17 0.74 -12.14
CA HIS A 15 -3.39 -0.50 -12.17
C HIS A 15 -3.06 -1.00 -10.75
N ALA A 16 -2.70 -0.11 -9.83
CA ALA A 16 -2.44 -0.45 -8.44
C ALA A 16 -3.68 -1.04 -7.75
N VAL A 17 -4.84 -0.43 -7.96
CA VAL A 17 -6.13 -0.93 -7.46
C VAL A 17 -6.43 -2.31 -8.06
N LEU A 18 -6.25 -2.48 -9.37
CA LEU A 18 -6.51 -3.76 -10.03
C LEU A 18 -5.63 -4.89 -9.46
N LEU A 19 -4.32 -4.65 -9.33
CA LEU A 19 -3.39 -5.62 -8.76
C LEU A 19 -3.74 -5.92 -7.29
N CYS A 20 -4.04 -4.90 -6.49
CA CYS A 20 -4.44 -5.09 -5.10
C CYS A 20 -5.69 -5.96 -4.98
N CYS A 21 -6.73 -5.68 -5.78
CA CYS A 21 -7.95 -6.50 -5.82
C CYS A 21 -7.65 -7.93 -6.24
N TYR A 22 -6.79 -8.13 -7.24
CA TYR A 22 -6.39 -9.46 -7.70
C TYR A 22 -5.71 -10.27 -6.58
N LEU A 23 -4.74 -9.68 -5.88
CA LEU A 23 -4.03 -10.36 -4.79
C LEU A 23 -4.95 -10.66 -3.59
N LEU A 24 -5.87 -9.73 -3.26
CA LEU A 24 -6.91 -9.98 -2.25
C LEU A 24 -7.80 -11.17 -2.64
N GLN A 25 -8.19 -11.27 -3.92
CA GLN A 25 -9.02 -12.36 -4.41
C GLN A 25 -8.30 -13.72 -4.38
N LEU A 26 -6.97 -13.73 -4.45
CA LEU A 26 -6.14 -14.91 -4.23
C LEU A 26 -5.98 -15.28 -2.74
N GLY A 27 -6.57 -14.52 -1.82
CA GLY A 27 -6.49 -14.75 -0.37
C GLY A 27 -5.22 -14.22 0.28
N LEU A 28 -4.45 -13.37 -0.41
CA LEU A 28 -3.26 -12.74 0.16
C LEU A 28 -3.67 -11.51 0.99
N LYS A 29 -2.90 -11.24 2.06
CA LYS A 29 -3.02 -9.96 2.78
C LYS A 29 -2.35 -8.88 1.97
N ALA A 30 -3.16 -8.06 1.29
CA ALA A 30 -2.71 -7.01 0.42
C ALA A 30 -3.34 -5.65 0.77
N TRP A 31 -2.58 -4.59 0.51
CA TRP A 31 -3.01 -3.21 0.65
C TRP A 31 -2.53 -2.40 -0.54
N LEU A 32 -3.35 -1.48 -1.00
CA LEU A 32 -2.90 -0.35 -1.81
C LEU A 32 -2.09 0.58 -0.90
N LEU A 33 -0.88 0.94 -1.33
CA LEU A 33 0.00 1.85 -0.65
C LEU A 33 0.09 3.15 -1.46
N LEU A 34 -0.26 4.27 -0.82
CA LEU A 34 -0.03 5.60 -1.37
C LEU A 34 1.15 6.26 -0.68
N GLY A 35 2.00 6.88 -1.48
CA GLY A 35 3.22 7.50 -1.00
C GLY A 35 3.87 8.40 -2.04
N CYS A 36 5.16 8.66 -1.86
CA CYS A 36 5.93 9.52 -2.76
C CYS A 36 7.32 8.92 -3.00
N GLY A 37 7.71 8.81 -4.27
CA GLY A 37 9.07 8.53 -4.68
C GLY A 37 9.86 9.83 -4.86
N VAL A 38 11.15 9.81 -4.55
CA VAL A 38 12.06 10.93 -4.84
C VAL A 38 13.03 10.45 -5.90
N PRO A 39 13.04 11.01 -7.13
CA PRO A 39 12.37 12.23 -7.61
C PRO A 39 10.98 12.00 -8.27
N HIS A 40 10.46 10.77 -8.25
CA HIS A 40 9.31 10.34 -9.08
C HIS A 40 7.95 10.96 -8.73
N GLY A 41 7.80 11.59 -7.57
CA GLY A 41 6.56 12.23 -7.15
C GLY A 41 5.56 11.25 -6.51
N PRO A 42 4.26 11.59 -6.48
CA PRO A 42 3.22 10.71 -5.93
C PRO A 42 3.18 9.36 -6.63
N MET A 43 3.04 8.28 -5.85
CA MET A 43 3.02 6.91 -6.37
C MET A 43 2.00 6.04 -5.64
N ALA A 44 1.43 5.09 -6.39
CA ALA A 44 0.58 4.01 -5.88
C ALA A 44 1.26 2.66 -6.13
N LEU A 45 1.54 1.93 -5.05
CA LEU A 45 2.10 0.57 -5.08
C LEU A 45 1.16 -0.40 -4.37
N VAL A 46 1.44 -1.70 -4.46
CA VAL A 46 0.73 -2.70 -3.66
C VAL A 46 1.68 -3.31 -2.64
N LEU A 47 1.27 -3.36 -1.38
CA LEU A 47 1.98 -4.02 -0.29
C LEU A 47 1.33 -5.37 -0.02
N THR A 48 2.10 -6.44 0.02
CA THR A 48 1.66 -7.72 0.60
C THR A 48 2.39 -8.05 1.88
N ARG A 49 1.74 -8.81 2.75
CA ARG A 49 2.37 -9.38 3.95
C ARG A 49 2.09 -10.87 4.04
N ASP A 50 3.14 -11.65 4.23
CA ASP A 50 3.02 -13.10 4.42
C ASP A 50 2.68 -13.49 5.87
N MET A 51 2.60 -14.79 6.15
CA MET A 51 2.37 -15.31 7.50
C MET A 51 3.59 -15.16 8.44
N SER A 52 4.79 -14.98 7.89
CA SER A 52 6.01 -14.73 8.67
C SER A 52 6.14 -13.26 9.12
N GLY A 53 5.32 -12.38 8.55
CA GLY A 53 5.37 -10.93 8.76
C GLY A 53 6.26 -10.20 7.75
N ALA A 54 6.87 -10.92 6.81
CA ALA A 54 7.64 -10.32 5.73
C ALA A 54 6.73 -9.50 4.82
N THR A 55 7.25 -8.37 4.36
CA THR A 55 6.51 -7.40 3.55
C THR A 55 7.17 -7.21 2.21
N THR A 56 6.35 -7.23 1.16
CA THR A 56 6.80 -7.07 -0.23
C THR A 56 6.01 -5.96 -0.88
N LEU A 57 6.72 -5.05 -1.53
CA LEU A 57 6.13 -3.99 -2.35
C LEU A 57 6.12 -4.44 -3.81
N TRP A 58 5.03 -4.14 -4.50
CA TRP A 58 4.80 -4.50 -5.90
C TRP A 58 4.55 -3.25 -6.71
N ASP A 59 5.32 -3.09 -7.77
CA ASP A 59 5.05 -2.10 -8.81
C ASP A 59 3.95 -2.62 -9.75
N PRO A 60 2.78 -1.98 -9.80
CA PRO A 60 1.66 -2.44 -10.61
C PRO A 60 1.89 -2.27 -12.12
N ALA A 61 2.79 -1.37 -12.54
CA ALA A 61 3.08 -1.14 -13.94
C ALA A 61 4.09 -2.17 -14.49
N THR A 62 5.08 -2.56 -13.68
CA THR A 62 6.17 -3.45 -14.12
C THR A 62 6.08 -4.87 -13.58
N GLY A 63 5.30 -5.09 -12.51
CA GLY A 63 5.25 -6.35 -11.77
C GLY A 63 6.49 -6.61 -10.92
N GLN A 64 7.42 -5.66 -10.82
CA GLN A 64 8.62 -5.80 -10.01
C GLN A 64 8.30 -5.84 -8.52
N GLN A 65 9.08 -6.64 -7.80
CA GLN A 65 8.97 -6.82 -6.35
C GLN A 65 10.15 -6.17 -5.66
N PHE A 66 9.86 -5.42 -4.60
CA PHE A 66 10.87 -4.78 -3.77
C PHE A 66 10.70 -5.23 -2.32
N ASN A 67 11.83 -5.50 -1.66
CA ASN A 67 11.86 -5.57 -0.22
C ASN A 67 11.76 -4.15 0.36
N THR A 68 11.13 -3.97 1.51
CA THR A 68 11.06 -2.66 2.18
C THR A 68 12.42 -2.12 2.60
N GLN A 69 13.45 -2.98 2.69
CA GLN A 69 14.85 -2.61 2.95
C GLN A 69 15.67 -2.43 1.66
N ASP A 70 15.07 -2.61 0.48
CA ASP A 70 15.77 -2.48 -0.79
C ASP A 70 16.10 -1.01 -1.09
N SER A 71 17.38 -0.72 -1.37
CA SER A 71 17.85 0.62 -1.72
C SER A 71 17.37 1.08 -3.09
N PHE A 72 16.94 0.15 -3.95
CA PHE A 72 16.38 0.44 -5.27
C PHE A 72 14.86 0.60 -5.25
N CYS A 73 14.22 0.55 -4.08
CA CYS A 73 12.79 0.79 -3.98
C CYS A 73 12.47 2.21 -4.48
N PRO A 74 11.58 2.37 -5.49
CA PRO A 74 11.28 3.68 -6.06
C PRO A 74 10.48 4.57 -5.08
N LEU A 75 9.83 3.95 -4.10
CA LEU A 75 9.05 4.60 -3.07
C LEU A 75 9.96 5.06 -1.92
N HIS A 76 9.85 6.33 -1.54
CA HIS A 76 10.63 6.89 -0.45
C HIS A 76 9.78 7.12 0.79
N HIS A 77 8.60 7.74 0.64
CA HIS A 77 7.69 8.06 1.74
C HIS A 77 6.40 7.23 1.66
N VAL A 78 5.91 6.77 2.82
CA VAL A 78 4.65 6.03 2.96
C VAL A 78 3.61 6.90 3.66
N TYR A 79 2.50 7.17 2.99
CA TYR A 79 1.44 8.03 3.54
C TYR A 79 0.24 7.26 4.06
N CYS A 80 -0.26 6.28 3.30
CA CYS A 80 -1.37 5.47 3.78
C CYS A 80 -1.41 4.07 3.17
N LEU A 81 -2.09 3.17 3.87
CA LEU A 81 -2.45 1.84 3.40
C LEU A 81 -3.97 1.75 3.28
N ILE A 82 -4.45 1.10 2.23
CA ILE A 82 -5.88 0.98 1.94
C ILE A 82 -6.17 -0.46 1.55
N ASN A 83 -7.19 -1.07 2.15
CA ASN A 83 -7.76 -2.32 1.67
C ASN A 83 -9.29 -2.28 1.76
N GLN A 84 -9.93 -3.43 1.55
CA GLN A 84 -11.39 -3.57 1.64
C GLN A 84 -11.98 -3.30 3.04
N ASP A 85 -11.16 -3.33 4.10
CA ASP A 85 -11.61 -3.19 5.48
C ASP A 85 -11.43 -1.75 6.00
N ASN A 86 -10.33 -1.08 5.65
CA ASN A 86 -10.05 0.26 6.16
C ASN A 86 -9.05 1.06 5.31
N ILE A 87 -8.94 2.34 5.67
CA ILE A 87 -7.86 3.25 5.28
C ILE A 87 -7.05 3.54 6.54
N TRP A 88 -5.75 3.32 6.50
CA TRP A 88 -4.82 3.61 7.59
C TRP A 88 -3.86 4.71 7.16
N ALA A 89 -3.97 5.88 7.78
CA ALA A 89 -2.98 6.94 7.63
C ALA A 89 -1.74 6.61 8.44
N ASN A 90 -0.55 6.81 7.85
CA ASN A 90 0.72 6.67 8.55
C ASN A 90 0.92 7.86 9.47
N ILE A 91 1.05 7.60 10.78
CA ILE A 91 1.31 8.63 11.80
C ILE A 91 2.67 8.40 12.48
N GLN A 92 3.51 7.56 11.90
CA GLN A 92 4.88 7.33 12.36
C GLN A 92 5.74 8.57 12.16
N ARG A 93 6.71 8.78 13.05
CA ARG A 93 7.69 9.87 12.92
C ARG A 93 8.58 9.74 11.70
N GLU A 94 8.90 8.51 11.31
CA GLU A 94 9.73 8.18 10.16
C GLU A 94 8.82 7.64 9.06
N GLU A 95 8.63 8.44 8.00
CA GLU A 95 7.80 8.06 6.86
C GLU A 95 8.58 7.28 5.79
N VAL A 96 9.90 7.15 5.97
CA VAL A 96 10.78 6.46 5.01
C VAL A 96 10.40 4.98 4.95
N VAL A 97 10.28 4.41 3.75
CA VAL A 97 9.86 3.01 3.53
C VAL A 97 10.65 2.02 4.39
N SER A 98 11.98 2.13 4.43
CA SER A 98 12.86 1.23 5.18
C SER A 98 12.70 1.32 6.70
N ARG A 99 12.13 2.43 7.21
CA ARG A 99 11.90 2.67 8.64
C ARG A 99 10.43 2.53 9.03
N THR A 100 9.54 2.41 8.06
CA THR A 100 8.11 2.28 8.25
C THR A 100 7.78 0.87 8.77
N LYS A 101 7.06 0.78 9.88
CA LYS A 101 6.52 -0.48 10.39
C LYS A 101 5.16 -0.72 9.77
N PHE A 102 5.07 -1.64 8.83
CA PHE A 102 3.86 -1.93 8.06
C PHE A 102 2.76 -2.72 8.81
N ASP A 103 2.75 -2.68 10.14
CA ASP A 103 1.75 -3.37 10.95
C ASP A 103 0.59 -2.45 11.32
N VAL A 104 -0.48 -2.51 10.51
CA VAL A 104 -1.71 -1.70 10.67
C VAL A 104 -2.45 -1.95 11.99
N THR A 105 -2.12 -2.99 12.75
CA THR A 105 -2.72 -3.23 14.07
C THR A 105 -2.16 -2.30 15.14
N ARG A 106 -0.97 -1.72 14.91
CA ARG A 106 -0.30 -0.80 15.83
C ARG A 106 -0.90 0.60 15.73
N ARG A 107 -1.88 0.90 16.58
CA ARG A 107 -2.60 2.20 16.61
C ARG A 107 -1.72 3.43 16.89
N GLY A 108 -0.51 3.24 17.41
CA GLY A 108 0.47 4.32 17.58
C GLY A 108 1.20 4.68 16.29
N ASP A 109 1.18 3.78 15.30
CA ASP A 109 1.87 3.93 14.02
C ASP A 109 0.87 4.18 12.87
N TRP A 110 -0.35 3.63 12.99
CA TRP A 110 -1.38 3.70 11.96
C TRP A 110 -2.70 4.21 12.53
N TRP A 111 -3.25 5.25 11.89
CA TRP A 111 -4.53 5.84 12.24
C TRP A 111 -5.64 5.32 11.30
N PRO A 112 -6.56 4.45 11.78
CA PRO A 112 -7.65 3.94 10.96
C PRO A 112 -8.74 5.00 10.76
N ALA A 113 -9.22 5.15 9.52
CA ALA A 113 -10.30 6.07 9.17
C ALA A 113 -11.68 5.56 9.64
N PHE A 114 -11.94 4.27 9.52
CA PHE A 114 -13.21 3.64 9.91
C PHE A 114 -13.07 2.89 11.24
N ASN A 115 -14.19 2.70 11.95
CA ASN A 115 -14.30 2.03 13.26
C ASN A 115 -13.69 2.76 14.47
N ARG A 116 -13.65 4.10 14.45
CA ARG A 116 -13.70 4.85 15.70
C ARG A 116 -15.15 4.89 16.18
N ASN A 117 -15.44 4.29 17.34
CA ASN A 117 -16.46 4.86 18.21
C ASN A 117 -15.93 6.23 18.61
N VAL A 118 -16.20 7.24 17.78
CA VAL A 118 -16.05 8.64 18.16
C VAL A 118 -17.15 8.85 19.19
N ALA A 119 -16.82 8.68 20.46
CA ALA A 119 -17.64 9.27 21.50
C ALA A 119 -17.59 10.78 21.24
N ALA A 120 -18.68 11.29 20.65
CA ALA A 120 -18.99 12.70 20.58
C ALA A 120 -19.38 13.21 21.97
#